data_AF-A0A0A7M5M9-F1
#
_entry.id   AF-A0A0A7M5M9-F1
#
_cell.length_a   1.000
_cell.length_b   1.000
_cell.length_c   1.000
_cell.angle_alpha   90.00
_cell.angle_beta   90.00
_cell.angle_gamma   90.00
#
_symmetry.space_group_name_H-M   'P 1'
#
loop_
_entity.id
_entity.type
_entity.pdbx_description
1 polymer ?
#
loop_
_entity_poly.entity_id
_entity_poly.type
_entity_poly.pdbx_seq_one_letter_code
_entity_poly.pdbx_strand_id
1 'polypeptide(L)'
;ACAPFRRLSLCNRNLEKIPTSTTKHDLLVDVCMAAKYEGESLKGYHEQYEVQYPSSGSSMCTMLARSFADIGDIVRGRDLYGGNKKKEKLEENFKKYFQQIHEELKRGDKTKEAEKHYQDTTNYSKLREDWWTANRHTVWKALTCDDRLAGASYFRATCDTGKGPSQAHDKCRCKDENGKSETDQVPTYFDYVPQYLRWFEEWA
;
A
#
# COMPACT_ATOMS: atom_id res chain seq x y z
N ALA A 1 8.06 -2.90 19.13
CA ALA A 1 8.41 -3.09 17.70
C ALA A 1 9.33 -1.94 17.28
N CYS A 2 10.40 -2.21 16.53
CA CYS A 2 11.34 -1.18 16.07
C CYS A 2 10.97 -0.75 14.66
N ALA A 3 10.51 0.51 14.48
CA ALA A 3 10.19 1.01 13.16
C ALA A 3 11.48 1.21 12.34
N PRO A 4 11.57 0.65 11.12
CA PRO A 4 12.73 0.82 10.26
C PRO A 4 12.83 2.25 9.72
N PHE A 5 14.03 2.71 9.37
CA PHE A 5 14.26 4.09 8.89
C PHE A 5 13.38 4.45 7.69
N ARG A 6 13.14 3.48 6.79
CA ARG A 6 12.20 3.60 5.68
C ARG A 6 10.80 4.01 6.14
N ARG A 7 10.24 3.30 7.12
CA ARG A 7 8.92 3.60 7.70
C ARG A 7 8.88 4.97 8.36
N LEU A 8 9.96 5.40 9.02
CA LEU A 8 10.03 6.71 9.68
C LEU A 8 9.88 7.87 8.68
N SER A 9 10.34 7.67 7.45
CA SER A 9 10.38 8.70 6.40
C SER A 9 9.33 8.49 5.31
N LEU A 10 8.31 7.67 5.58
CA LEU A 10 7.24 7.33 4.63
C LEU A 10 6.53 8.61 4.12
N CYS A 11 6.33 8.70 2.81
CA CYS A 11 5.72 9.85 2.13
C CYS A 11 4.19 9.91 2.29
N ASN A 12 3.70 10.25 3.49
CA ASN A 12 2.26 10.30 3.81
C ASN A 12 1.72 11.71 4.17
N ARG A 13 2.49 12.78 3.91
CA ARG A 13 2.11 14.15 4.30
C ARG A 13 0.82 14.64 3.66
N ASN A 14 0.50 14.19 2.45
CA ASN A 14 -0.76 14.54 1.80
C ASN A 14 -1.96 13.95 2.56
N LEU A 15 -1.81 12.77 3.18
CA LEU A 15 -2.86 12.12 3.99
C LEU A 15 -3.13 12.85 5.32
N GLU A 16 -2.20 13.69 5.79
CA GLU A 16 -2.39 14.51 6.99
C GLU A 16 -3.30 15.75 6.74
N LYS A 17 -3.57 16.07 5.48
CA LYS A 17 -4.36 17.24 5.06
C LYS A 17 -5.61 16.76 4.30
N ILE A 18 -6.76 16.71 4.98
CA ILE A 18 -8.03 16.45 4.28
C ILE A 18 -8.40 17.66 3.41
N PRO A 19 -8.65 17.48 2.10
CA PRO A 19 -9.32 18.50 1.30
C PRO A 19 -10.78 18.66 1.78
N THR A 20 -11.26 19.90 1.87
CA THR A 20 -12.61 20.23 2.37
C THR A 20 -13.76 19.77 1.47
N SER A 21 -13.48 19.36 0.22
CA SER A 21 -14.48 18.82 -0.70
C SER A 21 -14.54 17.30 -0.57
N THR A 22 -15.73 16.78 -0.34
CA THR A 22 -16.05 15.39 -0.01
C THR A 22 -16.56 14.63 -1.24
N THR A 23 -15.69 13.88 -1.91
CA THR A 23 -16.10 12.91 -2.92
C THR A 23 -15.40 11.56 -2.76
N LYS A 24 -16.13 10.48 -3.06
CA LYS A 24 -15.70 9.07 -3.00
C LYS A 24 -14.33 8.75 -3.62
N HIS A 25 -13.88 9.56 -4.58
CA HIS A 25 -12.61 9.40 -5.28
C HIS A 25 -11.40 9.97 -4.55
N ASP A 26 -11.61 10.71 -3.45
CA ASP A 26 -10.54 11.45 -2.80
C ASP A 26 -9.57 10.51 -2.07
N LEU A 27 -10.09 9.49 -1.36
CA LEU A 27 -9.25 8.59 -0.59
C LEU A 27 -8.30 7.77 -1.48
N LEU A 28 -8.80 7.19 -2.57
CA LEU A 28 -7.95 6.39 -3.46
C LEU A 28 -6.90 7.27 -4.14
N VAL A 29 -7.28 8.47 -4.58
CA VAL A 29 -6.35 9.43 -5.19
C VAL A 29 -5.26 9.81 -4.20
N ASP A 30 -5.63 10.15 -2.97
CA ASP A 30 -4.69 10.54 -1.92
C ASP A 30 -3.74 9.39 -1.55
N VAL A 31 -4.25 8.16 -1.42
CA VAL A 31 -3.43 6.98 -1.14
C VAL A 31 -2.49 6.67 -2.32
N CYS A 32 -2.98 6.76 -3.56
CA CYS A 32 -2.16 6.57 -4.76
C CYS A 32 -1.10 7.66 -4.91
N MET A 33 -1.39 8.91 -4.55
CA MET A 33 -0.43 10.01 -4.56
C MET A 33 0.68 9.78 -3.53
N ALA A 34 0.32 9.35 -2.32
CA ALA A 34 1.29 8.96 -1.29
C ALA A 34 2.17 7.79 -1.77
N ALA A 35 1.56 6.76 -2.37
CA ALA A 35 2.25 5.61 -2.92
C ALA A 35 3.21 6.00 -4.04
N LYS A 36 2.80 6.86 -4.97
CA LYS A 36 3.66 7.35 -6.05
C LYS A 36 4.90 8.05 -5.50
N TYR A 37 4.73 9.03 -4.61
CA TYR A 37 5.86 9.76 -4.05
C TYR A 37 6.79 8.87 -3.20
N GLU A 38 6.22 7.91 -2.48
CA GLU A 38 7.01 6.91 -1.77
C GLU A 38 7.87 6.08 -2.73
N GLY A 39 7.32 5.63 -3.85
CA GLY A 39 8.05 4.87 -4.87
C GLY A 39 9.21 5.67 -5.48
N GLU A 40 8.95 6.93 -5.85
CA GLU A 40 9.97 7.85 -6.39
C GLU A 40 11.10 8.11 -5.39
N SER A 41 10.75 8.31 -4.11
CA SER A 41 11.69 8.54 -3.01
C SER A 41 12.59 7.33 -2.75
N LEU A 42 11.99 6.14 -2.60
CA LEU A 42 12.72 4.91 -2.32
C LEU A 42 13.72 4.56 -3.39
N LYS A 43 13.42 4.85 -4.67
CA LYS A 43 14.35 4.58 -5.76
C LYS A 43 15.62 5.41 -5.61
N GLY A 44 15.48 6.71 -5.31
CA GLY A 44 16.62 7.59 -5.09
C GLY A 44 17.47 7.18 -3.88
N TYR A 45 16.86 6.68 -2.81
CA TYR A 45 17.57 6.14 -1.65
C TYR A 45 18.23 4.79 -1.92
N HIS A 46 17.58 3.91 -2.67
CA HIS A 46 18.12 2.59 -3.00
C HIS A 46 19.40 2.69 -3.83
N GLU A 47 19.44 3.59 -4.81
CA GLU A 47 20.63 3.82 -5.63
C GLU A 47 21.83 4.26 -4.78
N GLN A 48 21.61 5.14 -3.80
CA GLN A 48 22.65 5.55 -2.85
C GLN A 48 23.08 4.40 -1.94
N TYR A 49 22.12 3.59 -1.48
CA TYR A 49 22.36 2.47 -0.60
C TYR A 49 23.16 1.35 -1.28
N GLU A 50 22.87 1.00 -2.53
CA GLU A 50 23.63 0.01 -3.31
C GLU A 50 25.07 0.45 -3.57
N VAL A 51 25.30 1.75 -3.78
CA VAL A 51 26.67 2.31 -3.93
C VAL A 51 27.44 2.20 -2.62
N GLN A 52 26.78 2.45 -1.48
CA GLN A 52 27.41 2.40 -0.17
C GLN A 52 27.61 0.96 0.35
N TYR A 53 26.69 0.06 0.02
CA TYR A 53 26.64 -1.34 0.48
C TYR A 53 26.45 -2.30 -0.70
N PRO A 54 27.44 -2.41 -1.59
CA PRO A 54 27.37 -3.33 -2.71
C PRO A 54 27.18 -4.76 -2.17
N SER A 55 26.13 -5.45 -2.61
CA SER A 55 25.72 -6.81 -2.17
C SER A 55 24.78 -6.91 -0.96
N SER A 56 24.12 -5.82 -0.56
CA SER A 56 23.12 -5.86 0.53
C SER A 56 21.91 -6.81 0.28
N GLY A 57 21.73 -7.27 -0.96
CA GLY A 57 20.80 -8.35 -1.31
C GLY A 57 19.33 -7.96 -1.37
N SER A 58 18.94 -6.77 -0.87
CA SER A 58 17.55 -6.32 -0.90
C SER A 58 17.19 -5.69 -2.25
N SER A 59 16.39 -6.39 -3.06
CA SER A 59 15.93 -5.87 -4.35
C SER A 59 15.05 -4.61 -4.18
N MET A 60 15.08 -3.71 -5.17
CA MET A 60 14.20 -2.54 -5.23
C MET A 60 12.73 -2.91 -5.00
N CYS A 61 12.26 -4.00 -5.62
CA CYS A 61 10.90 -4.49 -5.47
C CYS A 61 10.57 -4.97 -4.05
N THR A 62 11.57 -5.46 -3.30
CA THR A 62 11.37 -5.85 -1.89
C THR A 62 11.12 -4.64 -1.00
N MET A 63 11.86 -3.53 -1.19
CA MET A 63 11.61 -2.30 -0.42
C MET A 63 10.25 -1.70 -0.77
N LEU A 64 9.87 -1.70 -2.05
CA LEU A 64 8.53 -1.27 -2.47
C LEU A 64 7.46 -2.15 -1.83
N ALA A 65 7.64 -3.47 -1.79
CA ALA A 65 6.72 -4.39 -1.10
C ALA A 65 6.58 -4.09 0.40
N ARG A 66 7.67 -3.69 1.08
CA ARG A 66 7.64 -3.29 2.50
C ARG A 66 6.88 -1.97 2.70
N SER A 67 7.14 -0.96 1.87
CA SER A 67 6.39 0.32 1.92
C SER A 67 4.93 0.17 1.55
N PHE A 68 4.60 -0.68 0.58
CA PHE A 68 3.23 -1.03 0.23
C PHE A 68 2.46 -1.62 1.43
N ALA A 69 3.08 -2.55 2.16
CA ALA A 69 2.48 -3.17 3.32
C ALA A 69 2.28 -2.16 4.47
N ASP A 70 3.21 -1.23 4.67
CA ASP A 70 3.07 -0.17 5.67
C ASP A 70 1.98 0.85 5.30
N ILE A 71 1.86 1.23 4.02
CA ILE A 71 0.73 2.04 3.53
C ILE A 71 -0.59 1.30 3.79
N GLY A 72 -0.65 0.00 3.50
CA GLY A 72 -1.82 -0.84 3.78
C GLY A 72 -2.17 -0.88 5.26
N ASP A 73 -1.20 -0.99 6.16
CA ASP A 73 -1.45 -0.95 7.61
C ASP A 73 -1.92 0.42 8.10
N ILE A 74 -1.43 1.52 7.52
CA ILE A 74 -1.93 2.87 7.80
C ILE A 74 -3.40 2.98 7.38
N VAL A 75 -3.74 2.59 6.15
CA VAL A 75 -5.13 2.64 5.64
C VAL A 75 -6.05 1.79 6.49
N ARG A 76 -5.59 0.62 6.94
CA ARG A 76 -6.36 -0.33 7.77
C ARG A 76 -6.41 0.03 9.24
N GLY A 77 -5.66 1.03 9.70
CA GLY A 77 -5.56 1.39 11.12
C GLY A 77 -4.83 0.34 11.98
N ARG A 78 -3.94 -0.45 11.37
CA ARG A 78 -3.12 -1.50 12.02
C ARG A 78 -1.67 -1.09 12.25
N ASP A 79 -1.27 0.08 11.74
CA ASP A 79 0.09 0.56 11.84
C ASP A 79 0.50 0.77 13.30
N LEU A 80 1.60 0.13 13.70
CA LEU A 80 2.18 0.13 15.04
C LEU A 80 3.05 1.36 15.29
N TYR A 81 3.46 2.08 14.24
CA TYR A 81 4.28 3.28 14.39
C TYR A 81 3.44 4.38 15.05
N GLY A 82 3.84 4.88 16.22
CA GLY A 82 3.00 5.81 16.98
C GLY A 82 3.68 6.53 18.13
N GLY A 83 2.86 7.22 18.93
CA GLY A 83 3.31 8.09 20.03
C GLY A 83 3.49 9.56 19.66
N ASN A 84 2.93 10.02 18.53
CA ASN A 84 2.99 11.42 18.12
C ASN A 84 1.64 11.95 17.63
N LYS A 85 1.45 13.28 17.75
CA LYS A 85 0.23 14.00 17.33
C LYS A 85 -0.10 13.84 15.84
N LYS A 86 0.91 13.55 15.01
CA LYS A 86 0.74 13.37 13.57
C LYS A 86 -0.05 12.11 13.25
N LYS A 87 0.24 11.00 13.93
CA LYS A 87 -0.51 9.75 13.78
C LYS A 87 -1.98 9.93 14.18
N GLU A 88 -2.23 10.57 15.32
CA GLU A 88 -3.60 10.81 15.81
C GLU A 88 -4.42 11.55 14.75
N LYS A 89 -3.86 12.62 14.20
CA LYS A 89 -4.47 13.37 13.10
C LYS A 89 -4.72 12.51 11.85
N LEU A 90 -3.75 11.67 11.49
CA LEU A 90 -3.87 10.78 10.34
C LEU A 90 -5.01 9.76 10.55
N GLU A 91 -5.09 9.13 11.72
CA GLU A 91 -6.15 8.17 12.05
C GLU A 91 -7.52 8.83 12.09
N GLU A 92 -7.63 10.03 12.66
CA GLU A 92 -8.85 10.84 12.62
C GLU A 92 -9.27 11.14 11.18
N ASN A 93 -8.31 11.44 10.30
CA ASN A 93 -8.61 11.71 8.90
C ASN A 93 -9.17 10.46 8.20
N PHE A 94 -8.52 9.31 8.37
CA PHE A 94 -9.04 8.05 7.84
C PHE A 94 -10.42 7.71 8.40
N LYS A 95 -10.67 7.94 9.70
CA LYS A 95 -12.01 7.73 10.27
C LYS A 95 -13.07 8.58 9.57
N LYS A 96 -12.77 9.83 9.23
CA LYS A 96 -13.69 10.70 8.47
C LYS A 96 -13.96 10.17 7.06
N TYR A 97 -12.92 9.77 6.32
CA TYR A 97 -13.11 9.17 4.99
C TYR A 97 -13.99 7.92 5.05
N PHE A 98 -13.69 7.01 5.98
CA PHE A 98 -14.44 5.75 6.09
C PHE A 98 -15.86 5.94 6.65
N GLN A 99 -16.08 6.95 7.50
CA GLN A 99 -17.43 7.36 7.90
C GLN A 99 -18.25 7.79 6.67
N GLN A 100 -17.69 8.65 5.82
CA GLN A 100 -18.38 9.12 4.61
C GLN A 100 -18.69 7.97 3.66
N ILE A 101 -17.72 7.09 3.41
CA ILE A 101 -17.93 5.88 2.59
C ILE A 101 -19.04 5.01 3.19
N HIS A 102 -19.06 4.81 4.51
CA HIS A 102 -20.10 4.04 5.20
C HIS A 102 -21.48 4.66 5.05
N GLU A 103 -21.60 5.98 5.25
CA GLU A 103 -22.86 6.72 5.08
C GLU A 103 -23.37 6.67 3.64
N GLU A 104 -22.49 6.76 2.64
CA GLU A 104 -22.88 6.61 1.24
C GLU A 104 -23.34 5.19 0.90
N LEU A 105 -22.69 4.16 1.46
CA LEU A 105 -23.11 2.77 1.27
C LEU A 105 -24.53 2.53 1.80
N LYS A 106 -24.95 3.26 2.85
CA LYS A 106 -26.32 3.23 3.39
C LYS A 106 -27.35 4.02 2.57
N ARG A 107 -26.92 4.77 1.56
CA ARG A 107 -27.83 5.51 0.66
C ARG A 107 -28.02 4.80 -0.67
N GLY A 108 -27.28 3.71 -0.93
CA GLY A 108 -27.32 2.97 -2.20
C GLY A 108 -28.27 1.78 -2.18
N ASP A 109 -28.38 1.10 -3.33
CA ASP A 109 -29.31 -0.01 -3.54
C ASP A 109 -29.07 -1.24 -2.63
N LYS A 110 -27.87 -1.36 -2.03
CA LYS A 110 -27.45 -2.47 -1.16
C LYS A 110 -27.37 -2.10 0.33
N THR A 111 -28.20 -1.15 0.75
CA THR A 111 -28.16 -0.58 2.11
C THR A 111 -28.26 -1.64 3.21
N LYS A 112 -29.20 -2.60 3.09
CA LYS A 112 -29.42 -3.61 4.13
C LYS A 112 -28.24 -4.57 4.28
N GLU A 113 -27.61 -4.96 3.18
CA GLU A 113 -26.43 -5.82 3.17
C GLU A 113 -25.21 -5.09 3.74
N ALA A 114 -25.00 -3.83 3.34
CA ALA A 114 -23.89 -3.02 3.82
C ALA A 114 -23.98 -2.74 5.32
N GLU A 115 -25.18 -2.41 5.84
CA GLU A 115 -25.41 -2.21 7.27
C GLU A 115 -25.16 -3.49 8.08
N LYS A 116 -25.66 -4.63 7.59
CA LYS A 116 -25.44 -5.92 8.25
C LYS A 116 -23.97 -6.34 8.24
N HIS A 117 -23.25 -6.06 7.16
CA HIS A 117 -21.87 -6.48 6.98
C HIS A 117 -20.87 -5.55 7.67
N TYR A 118 -21.10 -4.23 7.68
CA TYR A 118 -20.24 -3.20 8.27
C TYR A 118 -20.87 -2.59 9.55
N GLN A 119 -20.77 -3.32 10.66
CA GLN A 119 -21.35 -2.92 11.94
C GLN A 119 -20.45 -2.02 12.79
N ASP A 120 -19.12 -2.06 12.56
CA ASP A 120 -18.16 -1.19 13.24
C ASP A 120 -18.25 0.23 12.68
N THR A 121 -18.83 1.14 13.45
CA THR A 121 -18.91 2.58 13.14
C THR A 121 -17.87 3.42 13.87
N THR A 122 -16.99 2.80 14.67
CA THR A 122 -15.99 3.50 15.48
C THR A 122 -14.66 3.58 14.75
N ASN A 123 -14.20 2.45 14.21
CA ASN A 123 -12.93 2.34 13.48
C ASN A 123 -13.14 1.88 12.04
N TYR A 124 -14.34 1.43 11.67
CA TYR A 124 -14.67 0.93 10.33
C TYR A 124 -13.76 -0.22 9.89
N SER A 125 -13.23 -1.00 10.84
CA SER A 125 -12.11 -1.92 10.62
C SER A 125 -12.35 -2.86 9.44
N LYS A 126 -13.53 -3.47 9.37
CA LYS A 126 -13.90 -4.37 8.28
C LYS A 126 -14.06 -3.66 6.93
N LEU A 127 -14.61 -2.44 6.93
CA LEU A 127 -14.71 -1.62 5.72
C LEU A 127 -13.32 -1.21 5.23
N ARG A 128 -12.37 -0.90 6.13
CA ARG A 128 -10.98 -0.60 5.78
C ARG A 128 -10.27 -1.79 5.15
N GLU A 129 -10.46 -3.01 5.69
CA GLU A 129 -9.89 -4.25 5.12
C GLU A 129 -10.42 -4.53 3.71
N ASP A 130 -11.74 -4.46 3.54
CA ASP A 130 -12.40 -4.70 2.26
C ASP A 130 -11.98 -3.63 1.24
N TRP A 131 -11.89 -2.36 1.65
CA TRP A 131 -11.43 -1.27 0.80
C TRP A 131 -9.97 -1.47 0.37
N TRP A 132 -9.08 -1.84 1.28
CA TRP A 132 -7.69 -2.13 0.91
C TRP A 132 -7.64 -3.28 -0.09
N THR A 133 -8.30 -4.40 0.20
CA THR A 133 -8.32 -5.57 -0.69
C THR A 133 -8.85 -5.23 -2.08
N ALA A 134 -9.89 -4.38 -2.17
CA ALA A 134 -10.45 -3.94 -3.44
C ALA A 134 -9.51 -3.00 -4.23
N ASN A 135 -8.70 -2.18 -3.57
CA ASN A 135 -7.92 -1.11 -4.24
C ASN A 135 -6.41 -1.35 -4.28
N ARG A 136 -5.89 -2.36 -3.56
CA ARG A 136 -4.44 -2.62 -3.40
C ARG A 136 -3.68 -2.75 -4.72
N HIS A 137 -4.32 -3.27 -5.78
CA HIS A 137 -3.74 -3.38 -7.12
C HIS A 137 -3.46 -1.99 -7.74
N THR A 138 -4.38 -1.05 -7.58
CA THR A 138 -4.23 0.33 -8.07
C THR A 138 -3.16 1.08 -7.26
N VAL A 139 -3.11 0.87 -5.94
CA VAL A 139 -2.07 1.44 -5.07
C VAL A 139 -0.69 0.88 -5.44
N TRP A 140 -0.58 -0.43 -5.72
CA TRP A 140 0.67 -1.04 -6.17
C TRP A 140 1.13 -0.46 -7.51
N LYS A 141 0.20 -0.28 -8.46
CA LYS A 141 0.48 0.35 -9.75
C LYS A 141 1.00 1.77 -9.61
N ALA A 142 0.45 2.55 -8.67
CA ALA A 142 0.92 3.91 -8.38
C ALA A 142 2.32 3.91 -7.73
N LEU A 143 2.57 2.99 -6.79
CA LEU A 143 3.87 2.83 -6.14
C LEU A 143 4.99 2.44 -7.12
N THR A 144 4.63 1.70 -8.17
CA THR A 144 5.57 1.13 -9.14
C THR A 144 5.55 1.85 -10.49
N CYS A 145 4.93 3.05 -10.59
CA CYS A 145 4.69 3.67 -11.88
C CYS A 145 5.95 4.21 -12.57
N ASP A 146 7.01 4.49 -11.82
CA ASP A 146 8.26 5.10 -12.29
C ASP A 146 8.94 4.29 -13.41
N ASP A 147 9.32 4.96 -14.50
CA ASP A 147 9.99 4.34 -15.64
C ASP A 147 11.40 3.82 -15.31
N ARG A 148 12.03 4.36 -14.27
CA ARG A 148 13.34 3.88 -13.76
C ARG A 148 13.26 2.50 -13.11
N LEU A 149 12.07 1.97 -12.90
CA LEU A 149 11.85 0.58 -12.49
C LEU A 149 11.76 -0.39 -13.68
N ALA A 150 11.97 0.09 -14.91
CA ALA A 150 12.12 -0.77 -16.09
C ALA A 150 13.25 -1.79 -15.83
N GLY A 151 12.89 -3.07 -15.85
CA GLY A 151 13.81 -4.17 -15.54
C GLY A 151 13.94 -4.55 -14.05
N ALA A 152 13.33 -3.81 -13.12
CA ALA A 152 13.26 -4.25 -11.72
C ALA A 152 12.38 -5.50 -11.60
N SER A 153 12.85 -6.51 -10.86
CA SER A 153 12.17 -7.79 -10.68
C SER A 153 11.92 -8.13 -9.22
N TYR A 154 10.72 -8.63 -8.90
CA TYR A 154 10.46 -9.21 -7.59
C TYR A 154 11.00 -10.64 -7.52
N PHE A 155 11.76 -10.94 -6.47
CA PHE A 155 12.53 -12.20 -6.38
C PHE A 155 11.65 -13.45 -6.29
N ARG A 156 10.43 -13.34 -5.75
CA ARG A 156 9.51 -14.48 -5.63
C ARG A 156 8.76 -14.69 -6.94
N ALA A 157 8.63 -15.95 -7.35
CA ALA A 157 7.81 -16.35 -8.49
C ALA A 157 6.33 -16.40 -8.09
N THR A 158 5.69 -15.23 -7.99
CA THR A 158 4.32 -15.07 -7.50
C THR A 158 3.31 -14.75 -8.60
N CYS A 159 3.76 -14.36 -9.79
CA CYS A 159 2.87 -14.05 -10.90
C CYS A 159 2.30 -15.33 -11.49
N ASP A 160 0.99 -15.35 -11.73
CA ASP A 160 0.33 -16.43 -12.46
C ASP A 160 0.17 -16.01 -13.91
N THR A 161 0.82 -16.75 -14.80
CA THR A 161 0.83 -16.48 -16.25
C THR A 161 0.11 -17.58 -17.04
N GLY A 162 -0.64 -18.46 -16.37
CA GLY A 162 -1.28 -19.63 -16.98
C GLY A 162 -0.29 -20.75 -17.39
N LYS A 163 1.02 -20.46 -17.39
CA LYS A 163 2.12 -21.41 -17.66
C LYS A 163 2.90 -21.81 -16.41
N GLY A 164 2.41 -21.42 -15.23
CA GLY A 164 3.05 -21.62 -13.94
C GLY A 164 3.53 -20.31 -13.29
N PRO A 165 4.06 -20.41 -12.06
CA PRO A 165 4.53 -19.26 -11.29
C PRO A 165 5.75 -18.61 -11.97
N SER A 166 5.72 -17.30 -12.13
CA SER A 166 6.82 -16.51 -12.68
C SER A 166 7.13 -15.28 -11.82
N GLN A 167 8.32 -14.71 -12.01
CA GLN A 167 8.71 -13.47 -11.36
C GLN A 167 8.00 -12.27 -12.01
N ALA A 168 7.66 -11.29 -11.18
CA ALA A 168 7.21 -9.99 -11.63
C ALA A 168 8.39 -9.23 -12.23
N HIS A 169 8.60 -9.39 -13.53
CA HIS A 169 9.64 -8.72 -14.29
C HIS A 169 9.06 -7.44 -14.89
N ASP A 170 9.84 -6.36 -14.86
CA ASP A 170 9.44 -5.03 -15.33
C ASP A 170 8.52 -4.28 -14.36
N LYS A 171 9.07 -3.22 -13.76
CA LYS A 171 8.40 -2.40 -12.74
C LYS A 171 7.84 -3.17 -11.54
N CYS A 172 8.37 -4.35 -11.22
CA CYS A 172 7.85 -5.18 -10.13
C CYS A 172 6.35 -5.53 -10.32
N ARG A 173 5.87 -5.72 -11.56
CA ARG A 173 4.46 -6.04 -11.84
C ARG A 173 4.32 -7.36 -12.59
N CYS A 174 3.14 -7.96 -12.47
CA CYS A 174 2.80 -9.18 -13.18
C CYS A 174 2.17 -8.85 -14.53
N LYS A 175 2.56 -9.58 -15.56
CA LYS A 175 1.96 -9.50 -16.90
C LYS A 175 0.97 -10.61 -17.12
N ASP A 176 0.08 -10.41 -18.08
CA ASP A 176 -0.89 -11.43 -18.51
C ASP A 176 -0.18 -12.66 -19.10
N GLU A 177 -0.95 -13.73 -19.34
CA GLU A 177 -0.48 -14.98 -19.94
C GLU A 177 0.25 -14.82 -21.29
N ASN A 178 0.01 -13.69 -21.98
CA ASN A 178 0.62 -13.34 -23.26
C ASN A 178 1.84 -12.42 -23.12
N GLY A 179 2.15 -11.97 -21.89
CA GLY A 179 3.21 -11.00 -21.59
C GLY A 179 2.94 -9.60 -22.16
N LYS A 180 1.70 -9.29 -22.56
CA LYS A 180 1.37 -8.06 -23.31
C LYS A 180 0.92 -6.92 -22.41
N SER A 181 0.08 -7.22 -21.43
CA SER A 181 -0.51 -6.22 -20.54
C SER A 181 -0.18 -6.53 -19.09
N GLU A 182 -0.10 -5.49 -18.27
CA GLU A 182 -0.06 -5.63 -16.81
C GLU A 182 -1.38 -6.20 -16.30
N THR A 183 -1.32 -7.00 -15.25
CA THR A 183 -2.51 -7.52 -14.55
C THR A 183 -2.76 -6.76 -13.25
N ASP A 184 -3.95 -6.98 -12.67
CA ASP A 184 -4.26 -6.50 -11.32
C ASP A 184 -3.57 -7.31 -10.21
N GLN A 185 -2.70 -8.26 -10.58
CA GLN A 185 -1.99 -9.09 -9.63
C GLN A 185 -0.83 -8.31 -9.00
N VAL A 186 -0.93 -8.09 -7.68
CA VAL A 186 0.17 -7.61 -6.86
C VAL A 186 1.08 -8.81 -6.52
N PRO A 187 2.38 -8.78 -6.86
CA PRO A 187 3.27 -9.93 -6.69
C PRO A 187 3.72 -10.17 -5.24
N THR A 188 3.24 -9.38 -4.28
CA THR A 188 3.55 -9.53 -2.87
C THR A 188 2.29 -9.72 -2.04
N TYR A 189 2.45 -10.42 -0.92
CA TYR A 189 1.46 -10.61 0.13
C TYR A 189 1.93 -10.03 1.47
N PHE A 190 2.97 -9.19 1.45
CA PHE A 190 3.53 -8.57 2.66
C PHE A 190 2.47 -7.77 3.42
N ASP A 191 1.52 -7.15 2.74
CA ASP A 191 0.38 -6.47 3.36
C ASP A 191 -0.53 -7.40 4.18
N TYR A 192 -0.44 -8.72 4.02
CA TYR A 192 -1.17 -9.68 4.86
C TYR A 192 -0.29 -10.31 5.96
N VAL A 193 0.99 -9.94 6.05
CA VAL A 193 1.91 -10.38 7.12
C VAL A 193 1.87 -9.35 8.27
N PRO A 194 1.79 -9.75 9.55
CA PRO A 194 1.81 -8.82 10.67
C PRO A 194 3.02 -7.85 10.66
N GLN A 195 2.78 -6.56 10.90
CA GLN A 195 3.80 -5.51 10.77
C GLN A 195 5.07 -5.77 11.60
N TYR A 196 4.91 -6.28 12.82
CA TYR A 196 6.05 -6.62 13.68
C TYR A 196 7.03 -7.60 12.99
N LEU A 197 6.51 -8.64 12.33
CA LEU A 197 7.34 -9.63 11.64
C LEU A 197 8.06 -9.04 10.43
N ARG A 198 7.39 -8.12 9.70
CA ARG A 198 7.99 -7.44 8.54
C ARG A 198 9.12 -6.52 8.96
N TRP A 199 8.91 -5.75 10.03
CA TRP A 199 9.98 -4.88 10.55
C TRP A 199 11.12 -5.71 11.12
N PHE A 200 10.83 -6.81 11.83
CA PHE A 200 11.88 -7.69 12.33
C PHE A 200 12.75 -8.26 11.21
N GLU A 201 12.15 -8.70 10.10
CA GLU A 201 12.87 -9.16 8.91
C GLU A 201 13.62 -8.05 8.17
N GLU A 202 13.15 -6.80 8.22
CA GLU A 202 13.87 -5.65 7.65
C GLU A 202 15.10 -5.23 8.48
N TRP A 203 15.13 -5.56 9.77
CA TRP A 203 16.27 -5.29 10.67
C TRP A 203 17.33 -6.40 10.69
N ALA A 204 16.97 -7.61 10.28
CA ALA A 204 17.84 -8.79 10.29
C ALA A 204 18.83 -8.78 9.12
#